data_AF-A0A847GE28-F1
#
_entry.id   AF-A0A847GE28-F1
#
_cell.length_a   1.000
_cell.length_b   1.000
_cell.length_c   1.000
_cell.angle_alpha   90.00
_cell.angle_beta   90.00
_cell.angle_gamma   90.00
#
_symmetry.space_group_name_H-M   'P 1'
#
loop_
_entity.id
_entity.type
_entity.pdbx_description
1 polymer ?
#
loop_
_entity_poly.entity_id
_entity_poly.type
_entity_poly.pdbx_seq_one_letter_code
_entity_poly.pdbx_strand_id
1 'polypeptide(L)'
;MRTRQHGFTLIELLVVIAIIGILAAILLPALSRAREAARRASCANNLKQVGLMMKMYANESGGYFPPLRSRGCDGSIRAMEQMFDLATVYPEYLTDFSVLLCPSSVGGATPLERWDEGRTQSPWWREWEGSNNGTVEPCEVGDFPYTYVSFAVTREMADTAEKCQNLWDNIFDPAGGLAAKITANPAAVHEDWRVTVAGTGTGGGDTIYRLREGIERFLITDINNPGAGNKAQSELAVFWDVICDEASHFNHVPGGSNILYMDGHVEFMRWPGARGPQGSWTNPETGGPLPVGTYFPMSAGGMIFHEASHYYGARLP
;
A
#
# COMPACT_ATOMS: atom_id res chain seq x y z
N MET A 1 17.08 21.15 69.32
CA MET A 1 16.87 22.27 68.39
C MET A 1 15.80 21.85 67.38
N ARG A 2 14.62 22.47 67.38
CA ARG A 2 13.59 22.25 66.35
C ARG A 2 14.07 22.94 65.07
N THR A 3 14.49 22.17 64.08
CA THR A 3 14.76 22.67 62.73
C THR A 3 13.49 23.30 62.18
N ARG A 4 13.48 24.62 61.95
CA ARG A 4 12.38 25.32 61.28
C ARG A 4 12.23 24.70 59.89
N GLN A 5 11.14 23.99 59.66
CA GLN A 5 10.77 23.61 58.30
C GLN A 5 10.29 24.86 57.58
N HIS A 6 11.03 25.29 56.56
CA HIS A 6 10.62 26.37 55.68
C HIS A 6 9.42 25.87 54.85
N GLY A 7 8.27 26.51 55.01
CA GLY A 7 7.09 26.24 54.19
C GLY A 7 7.29 26.77 52.78
N PHE A 8 6.93 25.96 51.79
CA PHE A 8 6.99 26.33 50.38
C PHE A 8 5.91 27.39 50.09
N THR A 9 6.30 28.52 49.46
CA THR A 9 5.32 29.54 49.09
C THR A 9 4.55 29.14 47.84
N LEU A 10 3.31 29.60 47.73
CA LEU A 10 2.47 29.36 46.55
C LEU A 10 3.14 29.89 45.26
N ILE A 11 3.89 30.99 45.36
CA ILE A 11 4.62 31.59 44.24
C ILE A 11 5.76 30.68 43.78
N GLU A 12 6.55 30.13 44.69
CA GLU A 12 7.65 29.19 44.35
C GLU A 12 7.11 27.95 43.62
N LEU A 13 5.95 27.44 44.02
CA LEU A 13 5.29 26.34 43.33
C LEU A 13 4.82 26.71 41.92
N LEU A 14 4.18 27.87 41.79
CA LEU A 14 3.69 28.36 40.50
C LEU A 14 4.83 28.57 39.49
N VAL A 15 5.99 29.09 39.94
CA VAL A 15 7.15 29.29 39.06
C VAL A 15 7.71 27.95 38.58
N VAL A 16 7.82 26.95 39.46
CA VAL A 16 8.36 25.63 39.09
C VAL A 16 7.45 24.93 38.07
N ILE A 17 6.13 24.93 38.29
CA ILE A 17 5.20 24.31 37.32
C ILE A 17 5.22 25.07 35.98
N ALA A 18 5.40 26.40 35.99
CA ALA A 18 5.51 27.18 34.76
C ALA A 18 6.76 26.80 33.96
N ILE A 19 7.90 26.63 34.63
CA ILE A 19 9.15 26.19 33.99
C ILE A 19 8.99 24.77 33.41
N ILE A 20 8.44 23.83 34.19
CA ILE A 20 8.18 22.46 33.71
C ILE A 20 7.24 22.47 32.49
N GLY A 21 6.18 23.29 32.54
CA GLY A 21 5.24 23.45 31.43
C GLY A 21 5.90 23.94 30.15
N ILE A 22 6.77 24.96 30.24
CA ILE A 22 7.53 25.50 29.09
C ILE A 22 8.48 24.43 28.54
N LEU A 23 9.25 23.76 29.40
CA LEU A 23 10.17 22.70 28.97
C LEU A 23 9.43 21.54 28.30
N ALA A 24 8.32 21.09 28.87
CA ALA A 24 7.50 20.02 28.30
C ALA A 24 6.90 20.43 26.94
N ALA A 25 6.40 21.67 26.80
CA ALA A 25 5.84 22.17 25.56
C ALA A 25 6.87 22.18 24.40
N ILE A 26 8.15 22.43 24.71
CA ILE A 26 9.23 22.41 23.71
C ILE A 26 9.64 20.95 23.39
N LEU A 27 9.63 20.05 24.38
CA LEU A 27 10.09 18.67 24.23
C LEU A 27 9.05 17.74 23.56
N LEU A 28 7.76 17.93 23.81
CA LEU A 28 6.70 17.05 23.32
C LEU A 28 6.66 16.94 21.77
N PRO A 29 6.75 18.03 20.98
CA PRO A 29 6.79 17.94 19.52
C PRO A 29 8.04 17.25 19.00
N ALA A 30 9.17 17.36 19.69
CA ALA A 30 10.41 16.68 19.29
C ALA A 30 10.31 15.17 19.54
N LEU A 31 9.78 14.77 20.70
CA LEU A 31 9.58 13.37 21.05
C LEU A 31 8.55 12.68 20.13
N SER A 32 7.46 13.37 19.77
CA SER A 32 6.47 12.81 18.85
C SER A 32 7.07 12.53 17.46
N ARG A 33 7.84 13.47 16.92
CA ARG A 33 8.58 13.27 15.64
C ARG A 33 9.59 12.14 15.73
N ALA A 34 10.32 12.03 16.84
CA ALA A 34 11.29 10.96 17.03
C ALA A 34 10.62 9.58 17.09
N ARG A 35 9.49 9.46 17.80
CA ARG A 35 8.70 8.21 17.85
C ARG A 35 8.18 7.82 16.48
N GLU A 36 7.67 8.77 15.70
CA GLU A 36 7.19 8.48 14.35
C GLU A 36 8.32 8.07 13.41
N ALA A 37 9.48 8.75 13.47
CA ALA A 37 10.65 8.35 12.70
C ALA A 37 11.10 6.92 13.02
N ALA A 38 11.04 6.51 14.29
CA ALA A 38 11.35 5.14 14.71
C ALA A 38 10.33 4.12 14.17
N ARG A 39 9.02 4.39 14.31
CA ARG A 39 7.98 3.51 13.76
C ARG A 39 8.09 3.36 12.25
N ARG A 40 8.33 4.46 11.54
CA ARG A 40 8.59 4.45 10.09
C ARG A 40 9.79 3.60 9.73
N ALA A 41 10.89 3.70 10.47
CA ALA A 41 12.06 2.84 10.25
C ALA A 41 11.71 1.35 10.41
N SER A 42 10.86 1.00 11.38
CA SER A 42 10.33 -0.36 11.53
C SER A 42 9.45 -0.77 10.34
N CYS A 43 8.51 0.08 9.89
CA CYS A 43 7.67 -0.23 8.73
C CYS A 43 8.50 -0.42 7.44
N ALA A 44 9.54 0.40 7.25
CA ALA A 44 10.46 0.25 6.13
C ALA A 44 11.29 -1.05 6.21
N ASN A 45 11.70 -1.45 7.41
CA ASN A 45 12.41 -2.71 7.62
C ASN A 45 11.51 -3.94 7.37
N ASN A 46 10.24 -3.85 7.73
CA ASN A 46 9.23 -4.86 7.44
C ASN A 46 9.07 -5.04 5.92
N LEU A 47 8.93 -3.95 5.17
CA LEU A 47 8.92 -3.99 3.70
C LEU A 47 10.19 -4.61 3.11
N LYS A 48 11.39 -4.31 3.63
CA LYS A 48 12.63 -4.94 3.18
C LYS A 48 12.63 -6.46 3.38
N GLN A 49 12.08 -6.93 4.50
CA GLN A 49 11.92 -8.38 4.74
C GLN A 49 10.95 -9.01 3.75
N VAL A 50 9.85 -8.32 3.42
CA VAL A 50 8.93 -8.76 2.36
C VAL A 50 9.63 -8.80 0.99
N GLY A 51 10.48 -7.81 0.67
CA GLY A 51 11.26 -7.82 -0.57
C GLY A 51 12.22 -9.01 -0.67
N LEU A 52 12.90 -9.34 0.43
CA LEU A 52 13.74 -10.54 0.50
C LEU A 52 12.91 -11.81 0.31
N MET A 53 11.76 -11.91 0.99
CA MET A 53 10.80 -13.02 0.84
C MET A 53 10.37 -13.19 -0.62
N MET A 54 9.99 -12.09 -1.30
CA MET A 54 9.59 -12.11 -2.71
C MET A 54 10.72 -12.60 -3.62
N LYS A 55 11.96 -12.17 -3.38
CA LYS A 55 13.14 -12.64 -4.13
C LYS A 55 13.42 -14.12 -3.91
N MET A 56 13.30 -14.60 -2.67
CA MET A 56 13.46 -16.03 -2.35
C MET A 56 12.40 -16.86 -3.07
N TYR A 57 11.13 -16.45 -2.99
CA TYR A 57 10.04 -17.10 -3.72
C TYR A 57 10.30 -17.10 -5.23
N ALA A 58 10.68 -15.95 -5.80
CA ALA A 58 10.95 -15.82 -7.23
C ALA A 58 12.05 -16.77 -7.72
N ASN A 59 13.09 -17.02 -6.92
CA ASN A 59 14.16 -17.95 -7.27
C ASN A 59 13.67 -19.40 -7.44
N GLU A 60 12.62 -19.79 -6.72
CA GLU A 60 12.05 -21.15 -6.77
C GLU A 60 10.81 -21.26 -7.67
N SER A 61 10.17 -20.14 -8.01
CA SER A 61 8.94 -20.07 -8.80
C SER A 61 9.15 -19.72 -10.28
N GLY A 62 10.35 -19.94 -10.82
CA GLY A 62 10.68 -19.61 -12.21
C GLY A 62 10.78 -18.10 -12.49
N GLY A 63 11.12 -17.32 -11.46
CA GLY A 63 11.29 -15.88 -11.52
C GLY A 63 10.03 -15.09 -11.16
N TYR A 64 8.87 -15.72 -10.99
CA TYR A 64 7.61 -15.00 -10.73
C TYR A 64 7.47 -14.57 -9.27
N PHE A 65 7.01 -13.34 -9.05
CA PHE A 65 6.67 -12.90 -7.69
C PHE A 65 5.38 -13.59 -7.23
N PRO A 66 5.09 -13.62 -5.90
CA PRO A 66 3.88 -14.23 -5.38
C PRO A 66 2.61 -13.77 -6.14
N PRO A 67 1.69 -14.68 -6.48
CA PRO A 67 0.48 -14.32 -7.21
C PRO A 67 -0.44 -13.46 -6.34
N LEU A 68 -1.36 -12.72 -6.96
CA LEU A 68 -2.42 -12.02 -6.24
C LEU A 68 -3.33 -13.04 -5.53
N ARG A 69 -3.79 -12.69 -4.35
CA ARG A 69 -4.80 -13.45 -3.64
C ARG A 69 -6.14 -13.38 -4.38
N SER A 70 -6.70 -14.56 -4.71
CA SER A 70 -8.00 -14.67 -5.40
C SER A 70 -9.09 -15.37 -4.59
N ARG A 71 -8.81 -15.79 -3.35
CA ARG A 71 -9.75 -16.57 -2.53
C ARG A 71 -9.86 -16.10 -1.07
N GLY A 72 -11.08 -16.12 -0.55
CA GLY A 72 -11.41 -15.96 0.87
C GLY A 72 -11.19 -17.25 1.68
N CYS A 73 -11.23 -17.15 3.02
CA CYS A 73 -11.21 -18.33 3.90
C CYS A 73 -12.41 -19.26 3.68
N ASP A 74 -13.56 -18.71 3.31
CA ASP A 74 -14.80 -19.40 2.97
C ASP A 74 -14.78 -20.02 1.56
N GLY A 75 -13.67 -19.89 0.82
CA GLY A 75 -13.55 -20.32 -0.57
C GLY A 75 -14.20 -19.37 -1.58
N SER A 76 -14.81 -18.26 -1.12
CA SER A 76 -15.35 -17.22 -2.00
C SER A 76 -14.25 -16.66 -2.91
N ILE A 77 -14.62 -16.34 -4.15
CA ILE A 77 -13.68 -15.73 -5.08
C ILE A 77 -13.57 -14.25 -4.75
N ARG A 78 -12.33 -13.77 -4.61
CA ARG A 78 -12.00 -12.37 -4.41
C ARG A 78 -11.37 -11.86 -5.69
N ALA A 79 -12.15 -11.10 -6.44
CA ALA A 79 -11.77 -10.68 -7.79
C ALA A 79 -10.50 -9.82 -7.80
N MET A 80 -10.25 -9.05 -6.73
CA MET A 80 -9.05 -8.22 -6.65
C MET A 80 -8.70 -7.84 -5.21
N GLU A 81 -8.16 -8.80 -4.45
CA GLU A 81 -7.61 -8.52 -3.12
C GLU A 81 -6.14 -8.08 -3.28
N GLN A 82 -5.78 -6.87 -2.84
CA GLN A 82 -4.45 -6.30 -3.05
C GLN A 82 -3.42 -6.82 -2.04
N MET A 83 -3.34 -8.15 -1.94
CA MET A 83 -2.39 -8.88 -1.13
C MET A 83 -1.93 -10.11 -1.94
N PHE A 84 -0.70 -10.56 -1.75
CA PHE A 84 -0.28 -11.82 -2.38
C PHE A 84 -1.01 -13.00 -1.73
N ASP A 85 -1.09 -14.13 -2.42
CA ASP A 85 -1.63 -15.34 -1.83
C ASP A 85 -0.68 -15.87 -0.75
N LEU A 86 -1.00 -15.59 0.52
CA LEU A 86 -0.18 -16.03 1.64
C LEU A 86 -0.03 -17.55 1.72
N ALA A 87 -0.99 -18.32 1.20
CA ALA A 87 -0.87 -19.78 1.18
C ALA A 87 0.29 -20.27 0.30
N THR A 88 0.83 -19.41 -0.57
CA THR A 88 1.98 -19.73 -1.42
C THR A 88 3.33 -19.38 -0.80
N VAL A 89 3.35 -18.58 0.27
CA VAL A 89 4.58 -18.10 0.90
C VAL A 89 4.70 -18.50 2.38
N TYR A 90 3.60 -18.81 3.04
CA TYR A 90 3.55 -19.25 4.43
C TYR A 90 3.45 -20.78 4.51
N PRO A 91 4.23 -21.44 5.39
CA PRO A 91 5.22 -20.86 6.31
C PRO A 91 6.66 -20.76 5.75
N GLU A 92 6.93 -21.21 4.53
CA GLU A 92 8.29 -21.45 4.03
C GLU A 92 9.14 -20.18 3.90
N TYR A 93 8.55 -19.10 3.39
CA TYR A 93 9.24 -17.83 3.12
C TYR A 93 8.83 -16.72 4.09
N LEU A 94 7.63 -16.84 4.67
CA LEU A 94 7.10 -15.93 5.69
C LEU A 94 6.62 -16.76 6.87
N THR A 95 7.31 -16.68 8.01
CA THR A 95 6.96 -17.45 9.21
C THR A 95 6.20 -16.64 10.25
N ASP A 96 6.24 -15.30 10.18
CA ASP A 96 5.64 -14.39 11.15
C ASP A 96 4.87 -13.27 10.42
N PHE A 97 3.55 -13.24 10.62
CA PHE A 97 2.69 -12.22 10.02
C PHE A 97 2.89 -10.83 10.63
N SER A 98 3.62 -10.70 11.74
CA SER A 98 3.98 -9.40 12.31
C SER A 98 4.82 -8.55 11.34
N VAL A 99 5.54 -9.20 10.41
CA VAL A 99 6.25 -8.52 9.32
C VAL A 99 5.27 -7.78 8.39
N LEU A 100 4.03 -8.23 8.29
CA LEU A 100 2.99 -7.58 7.49
C LEU A 100 2.25 -6.48 8.26
N LEU A 101 2.73 -6.05 9.43
CA LEU A 101 2.15 -4.95 10.20
C LEU A 101 3.08 -3.75 10.28
N CYS A 102 2.56 -2.56 9.96
CA CYS A 102 3.25 -1.30 10.20
C CYS A 102 2.88 -0.76 11.60
N PRO A 103 3.84 -0.52 12.52
CA PRO A 103 3.53 0.04 13.84
C PRO A 103 2.86 1.43 13.86
N SER A 104 2.89 2.17 12.74
CA SER A 104 2.15 3.43 12.62
C SER A 104 0.72 3.24 12.10
N SER A 105 0.33 2.02 11.70
CA SER A 105 -1.03 1.74 11.25
C SER A 105 -2.04 1.79 12.39
N VAL A 106 -3.24 2.26 12.06
CA VAL A 106 -4.41 2.20 12.93
C VAL A 106 -5.01 0.79 12.95
N GLY A 107 -5.66 0.39 14.04
CA GLY A 107 -6.23 -0.95 14.25
C GLY A 107 -5.43 -1.86 15.19
N GLY A 108 -5.64 -3.17 15.07
CA GLY A 108 -4.99 -4.18 15.92
C GLY A 108 -3.47 -4.15 15.82
N ALA A 109 -2.76 -4.12 16.95
CA ALA A 109 -1.31 -3.99 16.97
C ALA A 109 -0.59 -5.34 16.73
N THR A 110 -1.32 -6.45 16.80
CA THR A 110 -0.81 -7.81 16.58
C THR A 110 -1.57 -8.49 15.44
N PRO A 111 -1.01 -9.55 14.82
CA PRO A 111 -1.71 -10.32 13.81
C PRO A 111 -3.07 -10.85 14.30
N LEU A 112 -3.10 -11.33 15.54
CA LEU A 112 -4.30 -11.84 16.20
C LEU A 112 -5.37 -10.75 16.28
N GLU A 113 -5.04 -9.61 16.88
CA GLU A 113 -5.98 -8.49 17.00
C GLU A 113 -6.46 -8.02 15.63
N ARG A 114 -5.57 -7.98 14.63
CA ARG A 114 -5.91 -7.41 13.32
C ARG A 114 -6.79 -8.34 12.49
N TRP A 115 -6.39 -9.60 12.31
CA TRP A 115 -7.01 -10.51 11.34
C TRP A 115 -7.93 -11.55 11.99
N ASP A 116 -7.52 -12.16 13.11
CA ASP A 116 -8.35 -13.17 13.81
C ASP A 116 -9.50 -12.53 14.61
N GLU A 117 -9.24 -11.41 15.30
CA GLU A 117 -10.29 -10.65 16.01
C GLU A 117 -11.02 -9.65 15.09
N GLY A 118 -10.53 -9.47 13.85
CA GLY A 118 -11.15 -8.57 12.89
C GLY A 118 -10.94 -7.07 13.14
N ARG A 119 -9.98 -6.67 14.01
CA ARG A 119 -9.69 -5.24 14.29
C ARG A 119 -8.85 -4.59 13.21
N THR A 120 -9.18 -4.86 11.95
CA THR A 120 -8.61 -4.21 10.77
C THR A 120 -9.22 -2.81 10.64
N GLN A 121 -8.90 -1.89 11.55
CA GLN A 121 -9.29 -0.49 11.39
C GLN A 121 -8.38 0.13 10.34
N SER A 122 -8.72 0.02 9.05
CA SER A 122 -8.28 1.02 8.09
C SER A 122 -8.83 2.37 8.55
N PRO A 123 -8.13 3.50 8.32
CA PRO A 123 -8.73 4.82 8.55
C PRO A 123 -10.11 4.96 7.87
N TRP A 124 -10.42 4.07 6.91
CA TRP A 124 -11.48 4.16 5.93
C TRP A 124 -11.82 2.76 5.36
N TRP A 125 -12.78 2.06 5.97
CA TRP A 125 -13.78 1.27 5.22
C TRP A 125 -13.62 -0.26 4.99
N ARG A 126 -12.99 -1.06 5.86
CA ARG A 126 -13.29 -2.52 5.92
C ARG A 126 -13.22 -3.06 7.35
N GLU A 127 -14.34 -3.57 7.83
CA GLU A 127 -14.41 -4.41 9.04
C GLU A 127 -14.70 -5.83 8.54
N TRP A 128 -13.80 -6.78 8.86
CA TRP A 128 -14.01 -8.19 8.58
C TRP A 128 -14.25 -8.88 9.91
N GLU A 129 -15.27 -9.73 9.98
CA GLU A 129 -15.47 -10.61 11.13
C GLU A 129 -14.36 -11.68 11.08
N GLY A 130 -13.31 -11.48 11.86
CA GLY A 130 -12.25 -12.48 12.00
C GLY A 130 -12.80 -13.78 12.61
N SER A 131 -12.10 -14.89 12.43
CA SER A 131 -12.62 -16.19 12.89
C SER A 131 -12.69 -16.32 14.41
N ASN A 132 -11.99 -15.46 15.15
CA ASN A 132 -11.93 -15.39 16.61
C ASN A 132 -11.57 -16.76 17.24
N ASN A 133 -10.68 -17.50 16.58
CA ASN A 133 -10.32 -18.86 16.97
C ASN A 133 -8.98 -18.95 17.72
N GLY A 134 -8.27 -17.82 17.87
CA GLY A 134 -6.99 -17.75 18.57
C GLY A 134 -5.77 -18.00 17.68
N THR A 135 -5.97 -18.19 16.38
CA THR A 135 -4.93 -18.42 15.37
C THR A 135 -5.23 -17.55 14.15
N VAL A 136 -4.18 -17.01 13.52
CA VAL A 136 -4.34 -16.31 12.25
C VAL A 136 -4.13 -17.29 11.11
N GLU A 137 -5.11 -17.49 10.25
CA GLU A 137 -4.91 -18.26 9.02
C GLU A 137 -4.34 -17.37 7.90
N PRO A 138 -3.55 -17.94 6.95
CA PRO A 138 -3.08 -17.22 5.77
C PRO A 138 -4.19 -16.51 4.99
N CYS A 139 -5.39 -17.10 4.97
CA CYS A 139 -6.56 -16.53 4.30
C CYS A 139 -7.24 -15.40 5.11
N GLU A 140 -6.86 -15.13 6.36
CA GLU A 140 -7.42 -13.99 7.10
C GLU A 140 -6.63 -12.70 6.82
N VAL A 141 -5.37 -12.85 6.37
CA VAL A 141 -4.50 -11.71 6.11
C VAL A 141 -4.94 -10.93 4.87
N GLY A 142 -5.40 -9.70 5.10
CA GLY A 142 -5.84 -8.75 4.07
C GLY A 142 -4.77 -7.74 3.65
N ASP A 143 -5.16 -6.82 2.77
CA ASP A 143 -4.36 -5.76 2.13
C ASP A 143 -4.03 -4.53 3.00
N PHE A 144 -4.24 -4.64 4.32
CA PHE A 144 -3.95 -3.59 5.29
C PHE A 144 -3.06 -4.11 6.42
N PRO A 145 -2.04 -3.34 6.84
CA PRO A 145 -1.66 -1.98 6.41
C PRO A 145 -0.75 -1.89 5.18
N TYR A 146 -0.45 -3.02 4.52
CA TYR A 146 0.37 -3.05 3.32
C TYR A 146 -0.38 -3.63 2.13
N THR A 147 -0.17 -3.03 0.97
CA THR A 147 -0.87 -3.34 -0.26
C THR A 147 0.13 -3.85 -1.31
N TYR A 148 -0.26 -4.93 -1.98
CA TYR A 148 0.49 -5.62 -3.04
C TYR A 148 -0.31 -5.63 -4.34
N VAL A 149 0.41 -5.46 -5.46
CA VAL A 149 -0.14 -5.73 -6.78
C VAL A 149 0.83 -6.64 -7.52
N SER A 150 0.35 -7.76 -8.04
CA SER A 150 1.18 -8.78 -8.72
C SER A 150 1.54 -8.42 -10.16
N PHE A 151 1.24 -7.22 -10.64
CA PHE A 151 1.34 -6.81 -12.04
C PHE A 151 2.24 -5.59 -12.19
N ALA A 152 3.07 -5.59 -13.23
CA ALA A 152 4.02 -4.54 -13.56
C ALA A 152 3.30 -3.34 -14.16
N VAL A 153 2.77 -2.49 -13.29
CA VAL A 153 2.08 -1.28 -13.70
C VAL A 153 3.06 -0.12 -13.60
N THR A 154 3.10 0.68 -14.67
CA THR A 154 4.07 1.76 -14.80
C THR A 154 3.37 3.10 -14.96
N ARG A 155 4.08 4.17 -14.62
CA ARG A 155 3.60 5.55 -14.75
C ARG A 155 2.94 5.84 -16.09
N GLU A 156 3.55 5.42 -17.20
CA GLU A 156 3.05 5.69 -18.56
C GLU A 156 1.66 5.11 -18.84
N MET A 157 1.20 4.14 -18.03
CA MET A 157 -0.14 3.55 -18.15
C MET A 157 -1.20 4.32 -17.38
N ALA A 158 -0.80 5.34 -16.62
CA ALA A 158 -1.68 6.09 -15.73
C ALA A 158 -1.28 7.57 -15.58
N ASP A 159 -0.50 8.14 -16.49
CA ASP A 159 0.03 9.51 -16.36
C ASP A 159 -0.91 10.62 -16.86
N THR A 160 -2.02 10.24 -17.49
CA THR A 160 -3.08 11.16 -17.93
C THR A 160 -4.43 10.69 -17.42
N ALA A 161 -5.41 11.59 -17.44
CA ALA A 161 -6.76 11.27 -17.03
C ALA A 161 -7.34 10.09 -17.84
N GLU A 162 -7.26 10.19 -19.16
CA GLU A 162 -7.68 9.12 -20.08
C GLU A 162 -7.04 7.76 -19.76
N LYS A 163 -5.73 7.74 -19.49
CA LYS A 163 -5.01 6.50 -19.19
C LYS A 163 -5.41 5.89 -17.85
N CYS A 164 -5.67 6.70 -16.82
CA CYS A 164 -6.24 6.21 -15.56
C CYS A 164 -7.62 5.60 -15.78
N GLN A 165 -8.49 6.21 -16.60
CA GLN A 165 -9.79 5.62 -16.94
C GLN A 165 -9.64 4.30 -17.68
N ASN A 166 -8.74 4.23 -18.68
CA ASN A 166 -8.47 2.99 -19.41
C ASN A 166 -7.95 1.88 -18.48
N LEU A 167 -7.07 2.22 -17.53
CA LEU A 167 -6.60 1.27 -16.54
C LEU A 167 -7.73 0.81 -15.62
N TRP A 168 -8.64 1.72 -15.22
CA TRP A 168 -9.84 1.35 -14.49
C TRP A 168 -10.74 0.40 -15.29
N ASP A 169 -11.01 0.71 -16.57
CA ASP A 169 -11.82 -0.14 -17.46
C ASP A 169 -11.18 -1.52 -17.59
N ASN A 170 -9.86 -1.58 -17.79
CA ASN A 170 -9.15 -2.86 -17.87
C ASN A 170 -9.32 -3.71 -16.61
N ILE A 171 -9.43 -3.10 -15.43
CA ILE A 171 -9.56 -3.82 -14.16
C ILE A 171 -11.01 -4.25 -13.93
N PHE A 172 -11.97 -3.34 -14.10
CA PHE A 172 -13.34 -3.52 -13.62
C PHE A 172 -14.41 -3.70 -14.69
N ASP A 173 -14.08 -3.56 -15.97
CA ASP A 173 -15.05 -3.74 -17.06
C ASP A 173 -15.78 -5.09 -16.94
N PRO A 174 -17.12 -5.10 -16.79
CA PRO A 174 -17.90 -6.32 -16.71
C PRO A 174 -17.75 -7.24 -17.94
N ALA A 175 -17.40 -6.68 -19.11
CA ALA A 175 -17.28 -7.42 -20.37
C ALA A 175 -15.94 -8.16 -20.55
N GLY A 176 -14.98 -8.03 -19.61
CA GLY A 176 -13.71 -8.76 -19.71
C GLY A 176 -12.54 -8.21 -18.89
N GLY A 177 -12.79 -7.31 -17.94
CA GLY A 177 -11.77 -6.76 -17.06
C GLY A 177 -11.09 -7.83 -16.19
N LEU A 178 -9.96 -7.47 -15.57
CA LEU A 178 -9.19 -8.38 -14.71
C LEU A 178 -10.04 -9.00 -13.59
N ALA A 179 -10.89 -8.21 -12.94
CA ALA A 179 -11.78 -8.68 -11.89
C ALA A 179 -12.75 -9.76 -12.40
N ALA A 180 -13.41 -9.51 -13.54
CA ALA A 180 -14.30 -10.48 -14.17
C ALA A 180 -13.56 -11.77 -14.57
N LYS A 181 -12.32 -11.65 -15.08
CA LYS A 181 -11.46 -12.79 -15.42
C LYS A 181 -11.11 -13.63 -14.20
N ILE A 182 -10.74 -13.00 -13.08
CA ILE A 182 -10.42 -13.71 -11.83
C ILE A 182 -11.68 -14.38 -11.27
N THR A 183 -12.85 -13.73 -11.33
CA THR A 183 -14.12 -14.33 -10.94
C THR A 183 -14.47 -15.56 -11.79
N ALA A 184 -14.24 -15.50 -13.10
CA ALA A 184 -14.50 -16.64 -14.00
C ALA A 184 -13.46 -17.76 -13.86
N ASN A 185 -12.19 -17.39 -13.67
CA ASN A 185 -11.07 -18.32 -13.50
C ASN A 185 -10.07 -17.75 -12.49
N PRO A 186 -10.11 -18.19 -11.22
CA PRO A 186 -9.19 -17.71 -10.19
C PRO A 186 -7.71 -17.98 -10.51
N ALA A 187 -7.40 -18.91 -11.41
CA ALA A 187 -6.03 -19.17 -11.85
C ALA A 187 -5.46 -18.06 -12.76
N ALA A 188 -6.31 -17.14 -13.25
CA ALA A 188 -5.87 -16.00 -14.07
C ALA A 188 -4.85 -15.10 -13.34
N VAL A 189 -4.79 -15.13 -12.00
CA VAL A 189 -3.76 -14.41 -11.21
C VAL A 189 -2.34 -14.90 -11.46
N HIS A 190 -2.18 -16.08 -12.05
CA HIS A 190 -0.87 -16.65 -12.39
C HIS A 190 -0.38 -16.25 -13.80
N GLU A 191 -1.25 -15.63 -14.60
CA GLU A 191 -1.02 -15.33 -16.01
C GLU A 191 -0.71 -13.85 -16.25
N ASP A 192 -0.14 -13.52 -17.41
CA ASP A 192 -0.02 -12.13 -17.85
C ASP A 192 -1.41 -11.58 -18.23
N TRP A 193 -1.69 -10.35 -17.85
CA TRP A 193 -3.02 -9.77 -17.97
C TRP A 193 -3.19 -9.06 -19.32
N ARG A 194 -4.00 -9.65 -20.19
CA ARG A 194 -4.41 -9.00 -21.44
C ARG A 194 -5.45 -7.90 -21.17
N VAL A 195 -5.17 -6.67 -21.60
CA VAL A 195 -6.09 -5.53 -21.42
C VAL A 195 -7.31 -5.63 -22.34
N THR A 196 -8.41 -5.00 -21.94
CA THR A 196 -9.64 -4.89 -22.76
C THR A 196 -9.55 -3.72 -23.74
N VAL A 197 -8.92 -2.62 -23.33
CA VAL A 197 -8.66 -1.45 -24.17
C VAL A 197 -7.32 -1.62 -24.87
N ALA A 198 -7.31 -1.77 -26.20
CA ALA A 198 -6.08 -1.97 -26.96
C ALA A 198 -5.10 -0.79 -26.82
N GLY A 199 -3.80 -1.10 -26.75
CA GLY A 199 -2.72 -0.12 -26.63
C GLY A 199 -2.52 0.46 -25.23
N THR A 200 -3.23 -0.05 -24.22
CA THR A 200 -3.20 0.49 -22.83
C THR A 200 -2.42 -0.41 -21.85
N GLY A 201 -1.84 -1.49 -22.35
CA GLY A 201 -0.94 -2.35 -21.61
C GLY A 201 0.47 -1.77 -21.48
N THR A 202 1.38 -2.60 -20.99
CA THR A 202 2.80 -2.27 -20.84
C THR A 202 3.38 -1.76 -22.16
N GLY A 203 4.07 -0.61 -22.11
CA GLY A 203 4.78 -0.04 -23.25
C GLY A 203 3.87 0.36 -24.42
N GLY A 204 2.57 0.57 -24.18
CA GLY A 204 1.60 0.85 -25.23
C GLY A 204 1.13 -0.40 -25.99
N GLY A 205 1.41 -1.60 -25.46
CA GLY A 205 0.91 -2.87 -25.99
C GLY A 205 -0.46 -3.26 -25.44
N ASP A 206 -0.83 -4.53 -25.61
CA ASP A 206 -2.12 -5.09 -25.16
C ASP A 206 -2.00 -6.01 -23.93
N THR A 207 -0.87 -5.97 -23.23
CA THR A 207 -0.61 -6.88 -22.11
C THR A 207 0.07 -6.14 -20.96
N ILE A 208 -0.43 -6.35 -19.76
CA ILE A 208 0.18 -5.94 -18.49
C ILE A 208 0.80 -7.19 -17.89
N TYR A 209 2.12 -7.20 -17.79
CA TYR A 209 2.84 -8.39 -17.36
C TYR A 209 2.76 -8.62 -15.85
N ARG A 210 2.73 -9.89 -15.44
CA ARG A 210 2.90 -10.27 -14.04
C ARG A 210 4.33 -9.96 -13.58
N LEU A 211 4.48 -9.52 -12.32
CA LEU A 211 5.78 -9.26 -11.72
C LEU A 211 6.65 -10.52 -11.72
N ARG A 212 7.86 -10.37 -12.27
CA ARG A 212 8.87 -11.43 -12.36
C ARG A 212 10.27 -10.83 -12.47
N GLU A 213 11.28 -11.62 -12.14
CA GLU A 213 12.67 -11.24 -12.37
C GLU A 213 12.93 -10.94 -13.85
N GLY A 214 13.62 -9.82 -14.09
CA GLY A 214 13.90 -9.35 -15.43
C GLY A 214 12.66 -8.82 -16.16
N ILE A 215 11.55 -8.47 -15.47
CA ILE A 215 10.36 -7.95 -16.16
C ILE A 215 10.61 -6.60 -16.83
N GLU A 216 11.57 -5.83 -16.33
CA GLU A 216 11.89 -4.50 -16.83
C GLU A 216 12.27 -4.48 -18.32
N ARG A 217 12.79 -5.60 -18.85
CA ARG A 217 13.06 -5.77 -20.29
C ARG A 217 11.81 -5.72 -21.17
N PHE A 218 10.64 -6.05 -20.61
CA PHE A 218 9.36 -5.99 -21.31
C PHE A 218 8.72 -4.59 -21.21
N LEU A 219 9.28 -3.70 -20.38
CA LEU A 219 8.76 -2.36 -20.15
C LEU A 219 9.49 -1.29 -20.98
N ILE A 220 10.39 -1.69 -21.88
CA ILE A 220 11.18 -0.78 -22.73
C ILE A 220 10.25 -0.15 -23.78
N THR A 221 10.11 1.17 -23.73
CA THR A 221 9.06 1.88 -24.46
C THR A 221 9.38 2.32 -25.90
N ASP A 222 10.54 1.99 -26.49
CA ASP A 222 10.82 2.40 -27.87
C ASP A 222 11.83 1.51 -28.62
N ILE A 223 11.35 0.73 -29.59
CA ILE A 223 12.21 -0.07 -30.49
C ILE A 223 13.07 0.80 -31.43
N ASN A 224 12.64 2.04 -31.69
CA ASN A 224 13.34 2.99 -32.56
C ASN A 224 14.35 3.85 -31.80
N ASN A 225 14.41 3.73 -30.48
CA ASN A 225 15.37 4.43 -29.64
C ASN A 225 15.92 3.51 -28.53
N PRO A 226 16.77 2.52 -28.87
CA PRO A 226 17.33 1.57 -27.90
C PRO A 226 18.22 2.21 -26.82
N GLY A 227 18.52 3.52 -26.93
CA GLY A 227 19.23 4.31 -25.92
C GLY A 227 18.32 5.03 -24.91
N ALA A 228 17.02 5.14 -25.19
CA ALA A 228 16.06 5.74 -24.27
C ALA A 228 15.28 4.66 -23.52
N GLY A 229 15.82 4.29 -22.35
CA GLY A 229 15.04 3.74 -21.26
C GLY A 229 14.95 2.21 -21.20
N ASN A 230 16.06 1.55 -20.85
CA ASN A 230 15.91 0.35 -20.03
C ASN A 230 15.30 0.80 -18.70
N LYS A 231 14.04 0.45 -18.41
CA LYS A 231 13.47 0.71 -17.08
C LYS A 231 14.29 -0.06 -16.06
N ALA A 232 14.63 0.57 -14.96
CA ALA A 232 15.38 -0.11 -13.90
C ALA A 232 14.42 -0.86 -12.97
N GLN A 233 14.87 -1.97 -12.39
CA GLN A 233 14.09 -2.66 -11.35
C GLN A 233 13.76 -1.72 -10.16
N SER A 234 14.63 -0.73 -9.91
CA SER A 234 14.46 0.32 -8.91
C SER A 234 13.36 1.33 -9.22
N GLU A 235 12.64 1.22 -10.34
CA GLU A 235 11.53 2.13 -10.69
C GLU A 235 10.16 1.48 -10.53
N LEU A 236 10.12 0.16 -10.33
CA LEU A 236 8.87 -0.61 -10.24
C LEU A 236 8.49 -0.84 -8.78
N ALA A 237 7.47 -0.13 -8.31
CA ALA A 237 6.88 -0.35 -7.01
C ALA A 237 6.12 -1.69 -7.00
N VAL A 238 6.35 -2.50 -5.97
CA VAL A 238 5.73 -3.85 -5.84
C VAL A 238 4.87 -3.96 -4.59
N PHE A 239 5.22 -3.28 -3.50
CA PHE A 239 4.53 -3.37 -2.22
C PHE A 239 4.65 -2.05 -1.47
N TRP A 240 3.64 -1.61 -0.74
CA TRP A 240 3.69 -0.32 -0.04
C TRP A 240 2.77 -0.32 1.17
N ASP A 241 3.01 0.58 2.13
CA ASP A 241 2.04 0.84 3.20
C ASP A 241 0.93 1.78 2.73
N VAL A 242 -0.18 1.87 3.49
CA VAL A 242 -1.40 2.62 3.11
C VAL A 242 -1.13 3.91 2.35
N ILE A 243 -1.64 3.95 1.11
CA ILE A 243 -1.61 5.10 0.21
C ILE A 243 -3.02 5.64 0.08
N CYS A 244 -3.15 6.96 0.17
CA CYS A 244 -4.43 7.63 0.01
C CYS A 244 -4.26 8.99 -0.67
N ASP A 245 -5.36 9.57 -1.14
CA ASP A 245 -5.44 10.90 -1.71
C ASP A 245 -5.32 12.01 -0.63
N GLU A 246 -5.70 11.70 0.61
CA GLU A 246 -5.68 12.60 1.75
C GLU A 246 -4.56 12.31 2.77
N ALA A 247 -3.90 13.37 3.25
CA ALA A 247 -2.77 13.26 4.19
C ALA A 247 -3.13 12.61 5.53
N SER A 248 -4.40 12.69 5.94
CA SER A 248 -4.93 12.11 7.19
C SER A 248 -4.99 10.59 7.19
N HIS A 249 -4.93 9.97 6.00
CA HIS A 249 -5.26 8.55 5.81
C HIS A 249 -4.01 7.69 5.65
N PHE A 250 -2.83 8.32 5.58
CA PHE A 250 -1.56 7.62 5.59
C PHE A 250 -1.24 7.07 6.97
N ASN A 251 -0.52 5.95 7.01
CA ASN A 251 0.03 5.40 8.25
C ASN A 251 1.00 6.39 8.93
N HIS A 252 1.74 7.19 8.16
CA HIS A 252 2.76 8.10 8.68
C HIS A 252 2.32 9.57 8.62
N VAL A 253 2.17 10.22 9.77
CA VAL A 253 1.77 11.64 9.88
C VAL A 253 2.96 12.53 10.28
N PRO A 254 3.25 13.65 9.58
CA PRO A 254 2.50 14.24 8.46
C PRO A 254 2.70 13.50 7.12
N GLY A 255 1.59 12.99 6.57
CA GLY A 255 1.39 12.24 5.32
C GLY A 255 2.60 11.67 4.57
N GLY A 256 2.66 10.34 4.44
CA GLY A 256 3.55 9.62 3.52
C GLY A 256 3.48 8.10 3.70
N SER A 257 4.09 7.36 2.78
CA SER A 257 4.12 5.90 2.77
C SER A 257 5.51 5.39 2.41
N ASN A 258 5.90 4.26 2.99
CA ASN A 258 7.07 3.50 2.55
C ASN A 258 6.69 2.62 1.36
N ILE A 259 7.53 2.64 0.34
CA ILE A 259 7.33 1.91 -0.90
C ILE A 259 8.50 0.97 -1.08
N LEU A 260 8.21 -0.32 -1.26
CA LEU A 260 9.13 -1.35 -1.70
C LEU A 260 9.14 -1.41 -3.22
N TYR A 261 10.34 -1.38 -3.78
CA TYR A 261 10.58 -1.54 -5.20
C TYR A 261 11.10 -2.94 -5.52
N MET A 262 11.04 -3.31 -6.79
CA MET A 262 11.32 -4.66 -7.26
C MET A 262 12.78 -5.11 -7.06
N ASP A 263 13.74 -4.18 -6.96
CA ASP A 263 15.13 -4.48 -6.60
C ASP A 263 15.34 -4.68 -5.08
N GLY A 264 14.29 -4.49 -4.28
CA GLY A 264 14.30 -4.64 -2.82
C GLY A 264 14.62 -3.36 -2.06
N HIS A 265 14.88 -2.22 -2.72
CA HIS A 265 15.03 -0.97 -1.99
C HIS A 265 13.67 -0.46 -1.49
N VAL A 266 13.72 0.28 -0.38
CA VAL A 266 12.54 0.90 0.22
C VAL A 266 12.79 2.39 0.34
N GLU A 267 11.88 3.19 -0.24
CA GLU A 267 11.89 4.64 -0.14
C GLU A 267 10.68 5.13 0.65
N PHE A 268 10.89 6.14 1.48
CA PHE A 268 9.77 6.87 2.07
C PHE A 268 9.36 8.00 1.14
N MET A 269 8.16 7.87 0.58
CA MET A 269 7.57 8.89 -0.25
C MET A 269 6.61 9.74 0.59
N ARG A 270 6.85 11.04 0.61
CA ARG A 270 6.01 11.99 1.33
C ARG A 270 4.78 12.36 0.48
N TRP A 271 3.61 12.51 1.11
CA TRP A 271 2.43 13.03 0.43
C TRP A 271 2.73 14.45 -0.11
N PRO A 272 2.64 14.66 -1.42
CA PRO A 272 3.11 15.89 -2.05
C PRO A 272 2.09 17.03 -2.02
N GLY A 273 0.87 16.79 -1.54
CA GLY A 273 -0.19 17.80 -1.46
C GLY A 273 -1.35 17.59 -2.44
N ALA A 274 -2.53 18.11 -2.10
CA ALA A 274 -3.73 18.10 -2.95
C ALA A 274 -3.70 19.13 -4.11
N ARG A 275 -2.54 19.72 -4.45
CA ARG A 275 -2.42 20.81 -5.44
C ARG A 275 -1.54 20.41 -6.62
N GLY A 276 -2.11 19.72 -7.60
CA GLY A 276 -1.57 19.62 -8.96
C GLY A 276 -2.11 20.73 -9.90
N PRO A 277 -1.43 21.09 -11.00
CA PRO A 277 -1.82 22.22 -11.86
C PRO A 277 -3.02 22.00 -12.80
N GLN A 278 -3.66 20.83 -12.88
CA GLN A 278 -4.68 20.55 -13.92
C GLN A 278 -5.79 19.56 -13.52
N GLY A 279 -6.69 19.99 -12.61
CA GLY A 279 -8.06 19.45 -12.54
C GLY A 279 -8.33 18.44 -11.42
N SER A 280 -9.40 18.64 -10.67
CA SER A 280 -10.06 17.59 -9.88
C SER A 280 -10.78 16.65 -10.85
N TRP A 281 -10.60 15.35 -10.73
CA TRP A 281 -11.50 14.41 -11.41
C TRP A 281 -12.90 14.59 -10.81
N THR A 282 -13.94 14.82 -11.61
CA THR A 282 -15.31 14.79 -11.09
C THR A 282 -15.81 13.36 -11.08
N ASN A 283 -16.24 12.88 -9.92
CA ASN A 283 -16.90 11.60 -9.80
C ASN A 283 -18.14 11.58 -10.71
N PRO A 284 -18.23 10.67 -11.69
CA PRO A 284 -19.32 10.67 -12.67
C PRO A 284 -20.69 10.29 -12.08
N GLU A 285 -20.72 9.69 -10.88
CA GLU A 285 -21.97 9.33 -10.19
C GLU A 285 -22.38 10.33 -9.11
N THR A 286 -21.43 10.97 -8.42
CA THR A 286 -21.71 11.90 -7.31
C THR A 286 -21.45 13.37 -7.65
N GLY A 287 -20.79 13.66 -8.77
CA GLY A 287 -20.41 15.01 -9.19
C GLY A 287 -19.34 15.68 -8.31
N GLY A 288 -18.82 14.98 -7.30
CA GLY A 288 -17.83 15.51 -6.36
C GLY A 288 -16.40 15.53 -6.93
N PRO A 289 -15.55 16.48 -6.53
CA PRO A 289 -14.13 16.49 -6.92
C PRO A 289 -13.36 15.39 -6.19
N LEU A 290 -12.67 14.54 -6.94
CA LEU A 290 -11.62 13.63 -6.47
C LEU A 290 -10.30 14.41 -6.44
N PRO A 291 -9.49 14.27 -5.38
CA PRO A 291 -8.22 14.97 -5.29
C PRO A 291 -7.24 14.45 -6.34
N VAL A 292 -6.88 15.30 -7.28
CA VAL A 292 -5.69 15.07 -8.12
C VAL A 292 -4.51 15.70 -7.41
N GLY A 293 -4.04 14.97 -6.41
CA GLY A 293 -2.75 15.20 -5.77
C GLY A 293 -1.66 14.54 -6.58
N THR A 294 -0.52 15.21 -6.70
CA THR A 294 0.65 14.81 -7.47
C THR A 294 1.11 13.36 -7.20
N TYR A 295 1.49 12.65 -8.27
CA TYR A 295 2.68 11.80 -8.37
C TYR A 295 2.97 10.82 -7.22
N PHE A 296 2.11 9.82 -7.02
CA PHE A 296 2.28 8.84 -5.94
C PHE A 296 1.48 7.55 -6.23
N PRO A 297 2.02 6.33 -6.06
CA PRO A 297 3.42 5.95 -5.85
C PRO A 297 4.27 5.95 -7.13
N MET A 298 3.64 6.02 -8.32
CA MET A 298 4.39 6.02 -9.57
C MET A 298 4.86 7.44 -9.87
N SER A 299 6.17 7.66 -9.76
CA SER A 299 6.84 8.94 -9.90
C SER A 299 6.42 9.65 -11.19
N ALA A 300 5.47 10.57 -11.02
CA ALA A 300 5.06 11.64 -11.89
C ALA A 300 3.85 11.52 -12.86
N GLY A 301 2.79 10.74 -12.56
CA GLY A 301 1.54 10.88 -13.33
C GLY A 301 0.23 10.21 -12.87
N GLY A 302 0.25 9.21 -11.99
CA GLY A 302 -0.92 8.41 -11.54
C GLY A 302 -0.48 6.95 -11.33
N MET A 303 -1.16 5.99 -10.69
CA MET A 303 -2.52 5.82 -10.14
C MET A 303 -2.42 5.27 -8.71
N ILE A 304 -3.36 5.60 -7.83
CA ILE A 304 -3.54 4.90 -6.54
C ILE A 304 -4.42 3.67 -6.83
N PHE A 305 -3.80 2.50 -7.01
CA PHE A 305 -4.49 1.20 -7.21
C PHE A 305 -5.57 0.92 -6.17
N HIS A 306 -5.36 1.42 -4.95
CA HIS A 306 -6.28 1.31 -3.84
C HIS A 306 -7.64 1.98 -4.17
N GLU A 307 -7.69 3.27 -4.52
CA GLU A 307 -8.96 3.96 -4.77
C GLU A 307 -9.71 3.44 -6.01
N ALA A 308 -8.99 3.07 -7.08
CA ALA A 308 -9.60 2.46 -8.26
C ALA A 308 -10.37 1.18 -7.89
N SER A 309 -9.87 0.42 -6.91
CA SER A 309 -10.50 -0.79 -6.37
C SER A 309 -11.66 -0.56 -5.42
N HIS A 310 -11.63 0.53 -4.66
CA HIS A 310 -12.57 0.74 -3.57
C HIS A 310 -13.88 1.40 -3.97
N TYR A 311 -13.91 2.21 -5.04
CA TYR A 311 -15.17 2.85 -5.46
C TYR A 311 -16.25 1.82 -5.86
N TYR A 312 -15.86 0.61 -6.31
CA TYR A 312 -16.81 -0.40 -6.79
C TYR A 312 -16.75 -1.75 -6.07
N GLY A 313 -15.82 -2.00 -5.14
CA GLY A 313 -15.85 -3.20 -4.29
C GLY A 313 -17.15 -3.33 -3.47
N ALA A 314 -17.83 -2.22 -3.18
CA ALA A 314 -19.16 -2.19 -2.55
C ALA A 314 -20.35 -2.32 -3.54
N ARG A 315 -20.07 -2.42 -4.85
CA ARG A 315 -21.09 -2.49 -5.93
C ARG A 315 -20.85 -3.62 -6.94
N LEU A 316 -19.91 -4.51 -6.69
CA LEU A 316 -19.88 -5.79 -7.40
C LEU A 316 -21.05 -6.64 -6.88
N PRO A 317 -21.92 -7.18 -7.76
CA PRO A 317 -23.04 -8.03 -7.35
C PRO A 317 -22.60 -9.29 -6.63
#